data_AF-A0A5M8PKG5-F1
#
_entry.id   AF-A0A5M8PKG5-F1
#
_cell.length_a   1.000
_cell.length_b   1.000
_cell.length_c   1.000
_cell.angle_alpha   90.00
_cell.angle_beta   90.00
_cell.angle_gamma   90.00
#
_symmetry.space_group_name_H-M   'P 1'
#
loop_
_entity.id
_entity.type
_entity.pdbx_description
1 polymer ?
#
loop_
_entity_poly.entity_id
_entity_poly.type
_entity_poly.pdbx_seq_one_letter_code
_entity_poly.pdbx_strand_id
1 'polypeptide(L)'
;MRCPHVAVHAWTREQWEVLDIVAQLRKCGLESVLSLPQLVVCGEQSAGKSSVLEALTEIPFPRNDNLCTRFATEIILHGASSNSLTIKVIPDPDRPASEQESIKLFAESIISFGELPRVMAEAMIVMGIDDSAKSDSSTRAFARDVLSIEIEGPSRPQLTVVDLPGIIENDAKDATKEDVKLVKAITHHYISQPRTICLAVVAGASDYAN
;
A
#
# COMPACT_ATOMS: atom_id res chain seq x y z
N MET A 1 -13.10 -31.19 1.02
CA MET A 1 -11.66 -31.17 0.66
C MET A 1 -11.11 -29.82 1.09
N ARG A 2 -10.26 -29.79 2.13
CA ARG A 2 -9.60 -28.57 2.60
C ARG A 2 -8.36 -28.35 1.72
N CYS A 3 -8.24 -27.17 1.11
CA CYS A 3 -7.03 -26.78 0.39
C CYS A 3 -5.85 -26.73 1.36
N PRO A 4 -4.67 -27.27 1.00
CA PRO A 4 -3.47 -27.16 1.82
C PRO A 4 -2.95 -25.71 1.77
N HIS A 5 -2.56 -25.23 2.95
CA HIS A 5 -1.81 -24.00 3.22
C HIS A 5 -0.69 -23.80 2.19
N VAL A 6 -0.75 -22.73 1.39
CA VAL A 6 0.34 -22.36 0.49
C VAL A 6 1.32 -21.46 1.24
N ALA A 7 2.38 -22.10 1.74
CA ALA A 7 3.78 -21.66 1.75
C ALA A 7 4.17 -20.25 2.25
N VAL A 8 4.44 -20.13 3.56
CA VAL A 8 5.45 -19.18 4.12
C VAL A 8 6.64 -19.94 4.74
N HIS A 9 6.79 -21.24 4.47
CA HIS A 9 7.82 -22.12 5.07
C HIS A 9 9.07 -22.34 4.20
N ALA A 10 9.61 -21.31 3.55
CA ALA A 10 10.82 -21.47 2.73
C ALA A 10 11.82 -20.32 2.79
N TRP A 11 11.91 -19.61 3.92
CA TRP A 11 13.00 -18.67 4.14
C TRP A 11 14.09 -19.37 4.96
N THR A 12 15.29 -19.45 4.39
CA THR A 12 16.48 -19.96 5.08
C THR A 12 16.82 -19.02 6.25
N ARG A 13 17.46 -19.56 7.30
CA ARG A 13 17.88 -18.79 8.47
C ARG A 13 18.75 -17.58 8.09
N GLU A 14 19.58 -17.74 7.06
CA GLU A 14 20.43 -16.66 6.52
C GLU A 14 19.60 -15.51 5.92
N GLN A 15 18.51 -15.81 5.21
CA GLN A 15 17.61 -14.77 4.68
C GLN A 15 16.88 -14.01 5.80
N TRP A 16 16.52 -14.71 6.88
CA TRP A 16 15.96 -14.07 8.08
C TRP A 16 16.97 -13.18 8.79
N GLU A 17 18.23 -13.62 8.93
CA GLU A 17 19.28 -12.81 9.56
C GLU A 17 19.59 -11.54 8.75
N VAL A 18 19.62 -11.62 7.41
CA VAL A 18 19.81 -10.44 6.56
C VAL A 18 18.66 -9.46 6.71
N LEU A 19 17.42 -9.95 6.71
CA LEU A 19 16.24 -9.12 6.94
C LEU A 19 16.29 -8.47 8.33
N ASP A 20 16.54 -9.25 9.39
CA ASP A 20 16.58 -8.73 10.76
C ASP A 20 17.66 -7.66 10.97
N ILE A 21 18.86 -7.84 10.40
CA ILE A 21 19.91 -6.81 10.38
C ILE A 21 19.40 -5.53 9.72
N VAL A 22 18.69 -5.68 8.60
CA VAL A 22 18.09 -4.58 7.87
C VAL A 22 17.00 -3.87 8.70
N ALA A 23 16.21 -4.59 9.51
CA ALA A 23 15.26 -4.00 10.48
C ALA A 23 15.97 -3.25 11.61
N GLN A 24 17.04 -3.83 12.16
CA GLN A 24 17.82 -3.21 13.22
C GLN A 24 18.48 -1.92 12.75
N LEU A 25 19.01 -1.90 11.52
CA LEU A 25 19.57 -0.69 10.90
C LEU A 25 18.51 0.41 10.73
N ARG A 26 17.25 0.07 10.44
CA ARG A 26 16.13 1.03 10.43
C ARG A 26 15.86 1.62 11.82
N LYS A 27 15.78 0.78 12.86
CA LYS A 27 15.55 1.22 14.25
C LYS A 27 16.62 2.20 14.75
N CYS A 28 17.82 2.18 14.15
CA CYS A 28 18.90 3.12 14.44
C CYS A 28 18.77 4.48 13.73
N GLY A 29 17.65 4.78 13.07
CA GLY A 29 17.40 6.09 12.43
C GLY A 29 18.04 6.25 11.05
N LEU A 30 18.42 5.16 10.40
CA LEU A 30 19.01 5.14 9.06
C LEU A 30 17.97 5.02 7.92
N GLU A 31 16.71 5.33 8.20
CA GLU A 31 15.61 5.26 7.22
C GLU A 31 15.88 6.08 5.95
N SER A 32 16.66 7.16 6.06
CA SER A 32 17.07 8.01 4.94
C SER A 32 18.28 7.49 4.14
N VAL A 33 18.99 6.48 4.63
CA VAL A 33 20.24 5.95 4.03
C VAL A 33 20.02 4.56 3.40
N LEU A 34 19.08 3.78 3.92
CA LEU A 34 18.82 2.41 3.47
C LEU A 34 17.41 2.28 2.91
N SER A 35 17.27 2.44 1.60
CA SER A 35 16.11 1.93 0.88
C SER A 35 16.03 0.41 1.10
N LEU A 36 14.85 -0.12 1.40
CA LEU A 36 14.67 -1.57 1.48
C LEU A 36 14.11 -2.11 0.17
N PRO A 37 14.32 -3.41 -0.11
CA PRO A 37 13.54 -4.09 -1.12
C PRO A 37 12.06 -3.91 -0.81
N GLN A 38 11.34 -3.27 -1.72
CA GLN A 38 9.88 -3.19 -1.68
C GLN A 38 9.31 -3.93 -2.87
N LEU A 39 8.15 -4.55 -2.67
CA LEU A 39 7.42 -5.25 -3.71
C LEU A 39 6.28 -4.36 -4.17
N VAL A 40 6.40 -3.78 -5.35
CA VAL A 40 5.33 -3.01 -5.97
C VAL A 40 4.50 -3.95 -6.83
N VAL A 41 3.21 -4.08 -6.54
CA VAL A 41 2.30 -4.92 -7.35
C VAL A 41 1.66 -4.07 -8.45
N CYS A 42 1.87 -4.47 -9.70
CA CYS A 42 1.33 -3.79 -10.88
C CYS A 42 0.55 -4.78 -11.75
N GLY A 43 -0.45 -4.29 -12.48
CA GLY A 43 -1.27 -5.10 -13.38
C GLY A 43 -2.63 -4.47 -13.62
N GLU A 44 -3.31 -4.92 -14.67
CA GLU A 44 -4.65 -4.44 -15.04
C GLU A 44 -5.64 -4.57 -13.86
N GLN A 45 -6.65 -3.68 -13.83
CA GLN A 45 -7.77 -3.81 -12.90
C GLN A 45 -8.37 -5.21 -13.07
N SER A 46 -8.65 -5.91 -11.97
CA SER A 46 -9.14 -7.31 -11.93
C SER A 46 -8.17 -8.46 -12.26
N ALA A 47 -6.89 -8.19 -12.56
CA ALA A 47 -5.89 -9.25 -12.84
C ALA A 47 -5.56 -10.18 -11.64
N GLY A 48 -6.15 -9.97 -10.46
CA GLY A 48 -5.89 -10.77 -9.25
C GLY A 48 -4.83 -10.20 -8.30
N LYS A 49 -4.44 -8.93 -8.46
CA LYS A 49 -3.47 -8.23 -7.59
C LYS A 49 -3.80 -8.37 -6.11
N SER A 50 -5.03 -8.06 -5.71
CA SER A 50 -5.48 -8.16 -4.32
C SER A 50 -5.37 -9.58 -3.77
N SER A 51 -5.60 -10.61 -4.61
CA SER A 51 -5.44 -12.01 -4.19
C SER A 51 -3.97 -12.42 -4.01
N VAL A 52 -3.07 -11.90 -4.86
CA VAL A 52 -1.62 -12.09 -4.67
C VAL A 52 -1.14 -11.38 -3.41
N LEU A 53 -1.63 -10.16 -3.17
CA LEU A 53 -1.36 -9.39 -1.96
C LEU A 53 -1.87 -10.09 -0.70
N GLU A 54 -3.10 -10.61 -0.72
CA GLU A 54 -3.68 -11.41 0.37
C GLU A 54 -2.84 -12.65 0.66
N ALA A 55 -2.36 -13.35 -0.38
CA ALA A 55 -1.53 -14.54 -0.21
C ALA A 55 -0.15 -14.22 0.38
N LEU A 56 0.44 -13.08 0.02
CA LEU A 56 1.75 -12.65 0.52
C LEU A 56 1.69 -12.06 1.93
N THR A 57 0.61 -11.33 2.24
CA THR A 57 0.48 -10.56 3.48
C THR A 57 -0.37 -11.25 4.54
N GLU A 58 -1.17 -12.25 4.15
CA GLU A 58 -2.21 -12.88 4.97
C GLU A 58 -3.24 -11.89 5.53
N ILE A 59 -3.38 -10.72 4.88
CA ILE A 59 -4.34 -9.68 5.23
C ILE A 59 -5.49 -9.75 4.23
N PRO A 60 -6.77 -9.68 4.66
CA PRO A 60 -7.87 -9.49 3.74
C PRO A 60 -7.78 -8.07 3.13
N PHE A 61 -7.44 -7.99 1.84
CA PHE A 61 -7.51 -6.71 1.14
C PHE A 61 -8.98 -6.34 0.90
N PRO A 62 -9.39 -5.08 1.06
CA PRO A 62 -10.72 -4.67 0.67
C PRO A 62 -10.94 -4.93 -0.83
N ARG A 63 -11.95 -5.73 -1.15
CA ARG A 63 -12.29 -6.16 -2.53
C ARG A 63 -13.39 -5.31 -3.17
N ASN A 64 -13.79 -4.20 -2.56
CA ASN A 64 -14.94 -3.43 -3.03
C ASN A 64 -14.62 -2.67 -4.32
N ASP A 65 -15.45 -2.87 -5.35
CA ASP A 65 -15.31 -2.31 -6.70
C ASP A 65 -15.35 -0.77 -6.76
N ASN A 66 -15.90 -0.10 -5.74
CA ASN A 66 -15.93 1.37 -5.67
C ASN A 66 -14.65 2.00 -5.08
N LEU A 67 -13.73 1.18 -4.54
CA LEU A 67 -12.45 1.59 -3.98
C LEU A 67 -11.31 1.24 -4.94
N CYS A 68 -11.38 1.69 -6.20
CA CYS A 68 -10.17 1.77 -7.01
C CYS A 68 -9.11 2.51 -6.19
N THR A 69 -7.92 1.93 -6.01
CA THR A 69 -6.86 2.49 -5.16
C THR A 69 -6.57 3.94 -5.57
N ARG A 70 -6.97 4.92 -4.74
CA ARG A 70 -6.89 6.38 -5.04
C ARG A 70 -5.61 7.05 -4.53
N PHE A 71 -4.82 6.30 -3.78
CA PHE A 71 -3.58 6.69 -3.12
C PHE A 71 -2.72 5.44 -2.97
N ALA A 72 -1.41 5.57 -2.82
CA ALA A 72 -0.57 4.40 -2.59
C ALA A 72 -0.85 3.81 -1.20
N THR A 73 -0.94 2.48 -1.12
CA THR A 73 -1.05 1.76 0.15
C THR A 73 0.21 0.95 0.38
N GLU A 74 0.94 1.28 1.44
CA GLU A 74 2.11 0.56 1.89
C GLU A 74 1.73 -0.38 3.02
N ILE A 75 2.02 -1.66 2.84
CA ILE A 75 1.86 -2.69 3.86
C ILE A 75 3.24 -3.11 4.31
N ILE A 76 3.54 -2.85 5.57
CA ILE A 76 4.84 -3.09 6.17
C ILE A 76 4.69 -4.22 7.17
N LEU A 77 5.27 -5.38 6.83
CA LEU A 77 5.36 -6.53 7.72
C LEU A 77 6.70 -6.49 8.44
N HIS A 78 6.69 -6.62 9.76
CA HIS A 78 7.89 -6.59 10.61
C HIS A 78 7.86 -7.72 11.65
N GLY A 79 8.99 -8.42 11.81
CA GLY A 79 9.16 -9.43 12.85
C GLY A 79 9.31 -8.82 14.24
N ALA A 80 8.37 -9.02 15.16
CA ALA A 80 8.42 -8.46 16.52
C ALA A 80 7.97 -9.46 17.58
N SER A 81 8.32 -9.22 18.85
CA SER A 81 7.93 -10.10 19.96
C SER A 81 6.42 -10.10 20.26
N SER A 82 5.72 -9.05 19.83
CA SER A 82 4.27 -8.86 20.04
C SER A 82 3.56 -8.59 18.72
N ASN A 83 2.30 -8.99 18.64
CA ASN A 83 1.45 -8.64 17.51
C ASN A 83 0.95 -7.19 17.67
N SER A 84 1.10 -6.39 16.63
CA SER A 84 0.51 -5.05 16.54
C SER A 84 0.04 -4.80 15.11
N LEU A 85 -0.98 -3.96 14.97
CA LEU A 85 -1.50 -3.53 13.68
C LEU A 85 -1.84 -2.05 13.80
N THR A 86 -1.06 -1.22 13.11
CA THR A 86 -1.13 0.23 13.18
C THR A 86 -1.29 0.82 11.79
N ILE A 87 -2.25 1.69 11.62
CA ILE A 87 -2.54 2.39 10.38
C ILE A 87 -2.17 3.86 10.56
N LYS A 88 -1.44 4.42 9.61
CA LYS A 88 -1.00 5.83 9.61
C LYS A 88 -1.20 6.42 8.22
N VAL A 89 -1.23 7.75 8.15
CA VAL A 89 -1.15 8.47 6.87
C VAL A 89 0.15 9.24 6.80
N ILE A 90 0.93 8.98 5.76
CA ILE A 90 2.13 9.75 5.43
C ILE A 90 1.70 10.84 4.45
N PRO A 91 1.80 12.13 4.82
CA PRO A 91 1.34 13.21 3.95
C PRO A 91 2.26 13.39 2.75
N ASP A 92 1.68 13.86 1.65
CA ASP A 92 2.41 14.36 0.49
C ASP A 92 3.38 15.49 0.92
N PRO A 93 4.69 15.39 0.62
CA PRO A 93 5.66 16.43 0.96
C PRO A 93 5.34 17.79 0.31
N ASP A 94 4.58 17.82 -0.78
CA ASP A 94 4.20 19.04 -1.49
C ASP A 94 3.01 19.78 -0.82
N ARG A 95 2.34 19.19 0.19
CA ARG A 95 1.25 19.84 0.94
C ARG A 95 1.76 20.96 1.86
N PRO A 96 0.92 21.96 2.21
CA PRO A 96 1.25 22.95 3.24
C PRO A 96 1.62 22.28 4.58
N ALA A 97 2.59 22.85 5.31
CA ALA A 97 3.08 22.27 6.58
C ALA A 97 1.97 22.04 7.61
N SER A 98 0.98 22.95 7.69
CA SER A 98 -0.17 22.80 8.59
C SER A 98 -1.05 21.59 8.24
N GLU A 99 -1.20 21.26 6.95
CA GLU A 99 -1.91 20.05 6.52
C GLU A 99 -1.08 18.81 6.82
N GLN A 100 0.23 18.85 6.56
CA GLN A 100 1.11 17.72 6.87
C GLN A 100 1.09 17.38 8.36
N GLU A 101 1.15 18.38 9.23
CA GLU A 101 1.04 18.20 10.69
C GLU A 101 -0.31 17.58 11.07
N SER A 102 -1.40 18.08 10.50
CA SER A 102 -2.75 17.55 10.77
C SER A 102 -2.90 16.09 10.32
N ILE A 103 -2.35 15.74 9.16
CA ILE A 103 -2.41 14.39 8.60
C ILE A 103 -1.54 13.40 9.41
N LYS A 104 -0.34 13.83 9.84
CA LYS A 104 0.56 13.00 10.66
C LYS A 104 -0.02 12.62 12.01
N LEU A 105 -1.00 13.38 12.51
CA LEU A 105 -1.70 13.04 13.75
C LEU A 105 -2.61 11.82 13.59
N PHE A 106 -2.95 11.43 12.35
CA PHE A 106 -3.70 10.21 12.11
C PHE A 106 -2.81 8.98 12.30
N ALA A 107 -3.02 8.31 13.43
CA ALA A 107 -2.45 7.00 13.72
C ALA A 107 -3.45 6.21 14.55
N GLU A 108 -3.86 5.05 14.06
CA GLU A 108 -4.83 4.20 14.73
C GLU A 108 -4.33 2.76 14.83
N SER A 109 -4.46 2.16 16.01
CA SER A 109 -4.12 0.75 16.21
C SER A 109 -5.39 -0.06 16.38
N ILE A 110 -5.53 -1.13 15.60
CA ILE A 110 -6.70 -2.01 15.62
C ILE A 110 -6.30 -3.43 16.01
N ILE A 111 -7.26 -4.18 16.54
CA ILE A 111 -7.01 -5.54 17.03
C ILE A 111 -7.47 -6.58 15.98
N SER A 112 -8.39 -6.18 15.09
CA SER A 112 -8.96 -7.05 14.08
C SER A 112 -9.02 -6.37 12.71
N PHE A 113 -8.74 -7.13 11.65
CA PHE A 113 -8.91 -6.67 10.27
C PHE A 113 -10.36 -6.30 9.91
N GLY A 114 -11.35 -6.72 10.72
CA GLY A 114 -12.73 -6.27 10.56
C GLY A 114 -12.93 -4.76 10.76
N GLU A 115 -12.00 -4.10 11.46
CA GLU A 115 -12.02 -2.65 11.69
C GLU A 115 -11.35 -1.88 10.54
N LEU A 116 -10.55 -2.55 9.71
CA LEU A 116 -9.76 -1.94 8.65
C LEU A 116 -10.62 -1.10 7.68
N PRO A 117 -11.81 -1.53 7.23
CA PRO A 117 -12.65 -0.69 6.37
C PRO A 117 -13.06 0.64 7.00
N ARG A 118 -13.30 0.67 8.33
CA ARG A 118 -13.63 1.90 9.06
C ARG A 118 -12.43 2.83 9.07
N VAL A 119 -11.27 2.32 9.50
CA VAL A 119 -10.04 3.11 9.61
C VAL A 119 -9.60 3.64 8.25
N MET A 120 -9.74 2.85 7.19
CA MET A 120 -9.45 3.30 5.83
C MET A 120 -10.39 4.43 5.38
N ALA A 121 -11.68 4.36 5.71
CA ALA A 121 -12.62 5.45 5.41
C ALA A 121 -12.27 6.73 6.16
N GLU A 122 -11.85 6.64 7.43
CA GLU A 122 -11.38 7.79 8.21
C GLU A 122 -10.07 8.36 7.64
N ALA A 123 -9.14 7.51 7.22
CA ALA A 123 -7.91 7.93 6.55
C ALA A 123 -8.21 8.68 5.24
N MET A 124 -9.18 8.22 4.45
CA MET A 124 -9.61 8.91 3.22
C MET A 124 -10.12 10.33 3.50
N ILE A 125 -10.89 10.51 4.58
CA ILE A 125 -11.36 11.85 5.01
C ILE A 125 -10.17 12.74 5.36
N VAL A 126 -9.19 12.23 6.11
CA VAL A 126 -7.97 12.97 6.47
C VAL A 126 -7.14 13.34 5.24
N MET A 127 -7.10 12.46 4.23
CA MET A 127 -6.48 12.75 2.93
C MET A 127 -7.30 13.73 2.07
N GLY A 128 -8.54 14.05 2.45
CA GLY A 128 -9.44 14.91 1.68
C GLY A 128 -10.01 14.23 0.42
N ILE A 129 -10.11 12.91 0.42
CA ILE A 129 -10.71 12.11 -0.64
C ILE A 129 -12.16 11.82 -0.27
N ASP A 130 -13.10 12.19 -1.13
CA ASP A 130 -14.53 11.92 -0.94
C ASP A 130 -15.20 11.46 -2.25
N ASP A 131 -16.11 10.49 -2.15
CA ASP A 131 -16.94 9.96 -3.23
C ASP A 131 -18.13 10.86 -3.56
N SER A 132 -18.50 11.77 -2.65
CA SER A 132 -19.74 12.53 -2.73
C SER A 132 -19.68 13.81 -3.56
N ALA A 133 -18.56 14.05 -4.27
CA ALA A 133 -18.19 15.30 -4.95
C ALA A 133 -19.33 16.02 -5.70
N LYS A 134 -20.13 16.76 -4.93
CA LYS A 134 -20.96 17.87 -5.40
C LYS A 134 -20.20 19.15 -5.08
N SER A 135 -19.40 19.59 -6.05
CA SER A 135 -19.12 21.00 -6.31
C SER A 135 -18.74 21.90 -5.13
N ASP A 136 -17.83 21.48 -4.25
CA ASP A 136 -17.17 22.42 -3.34
C ASP A 136 -15.66 22.14 -3.23
N SER A 137 -14.89 23.23 -3.20
CA SER A 137 -13.54 23.38 -3.75
C SER A 137 -12.35 22.65 -3.10
N SER A 138 -12.55 21.61 -2.28
CA SER A 138 -11.45 20.94 -1.56
C SER A 138 -11.40 19.41 -1.63
N THR A 139 -12.36 18.76 -2.30
CA THR A 139 -12.37 17.29 -2.44
C THR A 139 -11.57 16.86 -3.66
N ARG A 140 -10.67 15.87 -3.47
CA ARG A 140 -9.82 15.32 -4.53
C ARG A 140 -10.18 13.87 -4.85
N ALA A 141 -10.10 13.49 -6.13
CA ALA A 141 -10.33 12.11 -6.53
C ALA A 141 -9.13 11.21 -6.18
N PHE A 142 -7.90 11.74 -6.25
CA PHE A 142 -6.66 11.01 -5.96
C PHE A 142 -5.74 11.82 -5.05
N ALA A 143 -4.87 11.15 -4.30
CA ALA A 143 -3.92 11.79 -3.40
C ALA A 143 -2.54 11.15 -3.49
N ARG A 144 -1.49 11.96 -3.32
CA ARG A 144 -0.10 11.48 -3.19
C ARG A 144 0.27 11.09 -1.76
N ASP A 145 -0.63 11.35 -0.81
CA ASP A 145 -0.50 10.81 0.53
C ASP A 145 -0.50 9.27 0.46
N VAL A 146 0.12 8.65 1.45
CA VAL A 146 0.31 7.21 1.49
C VAL A 146 -0.37 6.66 2.72
N LEU A 147 -1.21 5.64 2.53
CA LEU A 147 -1.74 4.85 3.64
C LEU A 147 -0.68 3.83 4.06
N SER A 148 -0.16 3.94 5.28
CA SER A 148 0.77 2.96 5.84
C SER A 148 0.02 2.02 6.78
N ILE A 149 0.11 0.72 6.52
CA ILE A 149 -0.43 -0.36 7.35
C ILE A 149 0.76 -1.15 7.87
N GLU A 150 1.13 -0.91 9.12
CA GLU A 150 2.23 -1.58 9.81
C GLU A 150 1.69 -2.78 10.59
N ILE A 151 2.23 -3.96 10.30
CA ILE A 151 1.87 -5.20 10.98
C ILE A 151 3.11 -5.83 11.58
N GLU A 152 3.09 -5.95 12.90
CA GLU A 152 4.15 -6.59 13.64
C GLU A 152 3.70 -7.96 14.16
N GLY A 153 4.64 -8.90 14.25
CA GLY A 153 4.39 -10.19 14.90
C GLY A 153 5.58 -11.14 14.82
N PRO A 154 5.64 -12.18 15.68
CA PRO A 154 6.85 -13.00 15.83
C PRO A 154 7.14 -13.91 14.63
N SER A 155 6.16 -14.15 13.77
CA SER A 155 6.27 -14.97 12.56
C SER A 155 6.11 -14.16 11.28
N ARG A 156 6.12 -12.82 11.36
CA ARG A 156 5.96 -11.95 10.19
C ARG A 156 7.28 -11.80 9.46
N PRO A 157 7.33 -12.05 8.14
CA PRO A 157 8.52 -11.74 7.35
C PRO A 157 8.73 -10.23 7.33
N GLN A 158 9.97 -9.80 7.11
CA GLN A 158 10.23 -8.40 6.87
C GLN A 158 10.04 -8.07 5.40
N LEU A 159 8.89 -7.48 5.09
CA LEU A 159 8.47 -7.24 3.73
C LEU A 159 7.66 -5.94 3.68
N THR A 160 7.99 -5.07 2.74
CA THR A 160 7.14 -3.93 2.36
C THR A 160 6.49 -4.24 1.03
N VAL A 161 5.17 -4.24 1.01
CA VAL A 161 4.38 -4.41 -0.21
C VAL A 161 3.63 -3.13 -0.49
N VAL A 162 3.70 -2.65 -1.73
CA VAL A 162 3.04 -1.41 -2.15
C VAL A 162 1.98 -1.75 -3.18
N ASP A 163 0.74 -1.37 -2.86
CA ASP A 163 -0.36 -1.33 -3.81
C ASP A 163 -0.48 0.09 -4.37
N LEU A 164 -0.45 0.19 -5.70
CA LEU A 164 -0.49 1.47 -6.40
C LEU A 164 -1.87 1.69 -7.02
N PRO A 165 -2.27 2.96 -7.21
CA PRO A 165 -3.42 3.29 -8.03
C PRO A 165 -3.36 2.61 -9.39
N GLY A 166 -4.48 2.03 -9.82
CA GLY A 166 -4.61 1.47 -11.16
C GLY A 166 -4.39 2.56 -12.21
N ILE A 167 -3.62 2.26 -13.26
CA ILE A 167 -3.40 3.21 -14.36
C ILE A 167 -4.76 3.47 -15.02
N ILE A 168 -5.24 4.70 -14.89
CA ILE A 168 -6.49 5.14 -15.52
C ILE A 168 -6.20 5.38 -17.00
N GLU A 169 -6.67 4.48 -17.86
CA GLU A 169 -6.80 4.75 -19.28
C GLU A 169 -8.09 5.54 -19.47
N ASN A 170 -7.98 6.87 -19.62
CA ASN A 170 -8.89 7.92 -20.13
C ASN A 170 -10.45 7.82 -20.03
N ASP A 171 -11.05 6.71 -19.63
CA ASP A 171 -12.48 6.37 -19.72
C ASP A 171 -13.14 6.14 -18.35
N ALA A 172 -12.40 6.31 -17.24
CA ALA A 172 -13.03 6.42 -15.92
C ALA A 172 -13.85 7.71 -15.88
N LYS A 173 -15.17 7.59 -15.75
CA LYS A 173 -16.16 8.68 -15.91
C LYS A 173 -15.94 9.91 -15.03
N ASP A 174 -15.08 9.81 -14.01
CA ASP A 174 -14.85 10.84 -13.00
C ASP A 174 -13.37 11.30 -12.91
N ALA A 175 -12.46 10.81 -13.76
CA ALA A 175 -11.04 11.14 -13.69
C ALA A 175 -10.65 12.32 -14.59
N THR A 176 -10.05 13.36 -14.02
CA THR A 176 -9.53 14.50 -14.77
C THR A 176 -8.16 14.21 -15.39
N LYS A 177 -7.72 15.06 -16.32
CA LYS A 177 -6.34 14.99 -16.86
C LYS A 177 -5.27 15.20 -15.77
N GLU A 178 -5.61 15.90 -14.69
CA GLU A 178 -4.72 16.12 -13.55
C GLU A 178 -4.61 14.84 -12.71
N ASP A 179 -5.71 14.13 -12.51
CA ASP A 179 -5.73 12.83 -11.83
C ASP A 179 -4.88 11.78 -12.57
N VAL A 180 -4.97 11.72 -13.90
CA VAL A 180 -4.13 10.80 -14.71
C VAL A 180 -2.65 11.14 -14.55
N LYS A 181 -2.29 12.43 -14.51
CA LYS A 181 -0.90 12.85 -14.24
C LYS A 181 -0.48 12.47 -12.83
N LEU A 182 -1.37 12.62 -11.85
CA LEU A 182 -1.11 12.30 -10.46
C LEU A 182 -0.83 10.82 -10.27
N VAL A 183 -1.69 9.96 -10.81
CA VAL A 183 -1.51 8.49 -10.79
C VAL A 183 -0.18 8.11 -11.44
N LYS A 184 0.12 8.66 -12.62
CA LYS A 184 1.43 8.42 -13.28
C LYS A 184 2.61 8.87 -12.43
N ALA A 185 2.50 10.02 -11.74
CA ALA A 185 3.57 10.52 -10.88
C ALA A 185 3.77 9.61 -9.65
N ILE A 186 2.69 9.14 -9.02
CA ILE A 186 2.74 8.17 -7.92
C ILE A 186 3.40 6.88 -8.41
N THR A 187 2.91 6.28 -9.50
CA THR A 187 3.48 5.05 -10.05
C THR A 187 4.95 5.21 -10.38
N HIS A 188 5.32 6.29 -11.09
CA HIS A 188 6.71 6.58 -11.45
C HIS A 188 7.60 6.74 -10.21
N HIS A 189 7.10 7.39 -9.16
CA HIS A 189 7.85 7.56 -7.90
C HIS A 189 8.27 6.22 -7.31
N TYR A 190 7.37 5.23 -7.27
CA TYR A 190 7.63 3.92 -6.68
C TYR A 190 8.49 3.01 -7.58
N ILE A 191 8.16 2.92 -8.87
CA ILE A 191 8.89 2.03 -9.80
C ILE A 191 10.32 2.50 -10.09
N SER A 192 10.61 3.79 -9.93
CA SER A 192 11.94 4.37 -10.19
C SER A 192 12.91 4.19 -9.03
N GLN A 193 12.46 3.72 -7.87
CA GLN A 193 13.34 3.54 -6.73
C GLN A 193 14.27 2.34 -6.98
N PRO A 194 15.58 2.46 -6.68
CA PRO A 194 16.60 1.47 -7.06
C PRO A 194 16.45 0.10 -6.38
N ARG A 195 15.60 0.00 -5.36
CA ARG A 195 15.32 -1.24 -4.61
C ARG A 195 13.86 -1.65 -4.71
N THR A 196 13.15 -1.18 -5.73
CA THR A 196 11.81 -1.67 -6.04
C THR A 196 11.88 -2.91 -6.91
N ILE A 197 11.18 -3.96 -6.48
CA ILE A 197 10.89 -5.14 -7.28
C ILE A 197 9.45 -5.00 -7.77
N CYS A 198 9.25 -4.91 -9.08
CA CYS A 198 7.92 -4.86 -9.67
C CYS A 198 7.38 -6.28 -9.87
N LEU A 199 6.27 -6.61 -9.21
CA LEU A 199 5.51 -7.83 -9.42
C LEU A 199 4.37 -7.55 -10.40
N ALA A 200 4.58 -7.89 -11.67
CA ALA A 200 3.56 -7.78 -12.70
C ALA A 200 2.59 -8.96 -12.62
N VAL A 201 1.32 -8.68 -12.36
CA VAL A 201 0.23 -9.66 -12.33
C VAL A 201 -0.59 -9.54 -13.61
N VAL A 202 -0.61 -10.61 -14.39
CA VAL A 202 -1.33 -10.71 -15.67
C VAL A 202 -2.38 -11.80 -15.55
N ALA A 203 -3.61 -11.53 -16.00
CA ALA A 203 -4.65 -12.54 -16.03
C ALA A 203 -4.30 -13.60 -17.09
N GLY A 204 -4.33 -14.89 -16.70
CA GLY A 204 -4.01 -15.99 -17.62
C GLY A 204 -4.99 -16.16 -18.80
N ALA A 205 -6.10 -15.42 -18.81
CA ALA A 205 -7.07 -15.38 -19.89
C ALA A 205 -6.83 -14.26 -20.91
N SER A 206 -5.91 -13.33 -20.64
CA SER A 206 -5.56 -12.21 -21.53
C SER A 206 -4.32 -12.61 -22.36
N ASP A 207 -4.44 -12.63 -23.68
CA ASP A 207 -3.27 -12.79 -24.56
C ASP A 207 -2.33 -11.59 -24.36
N TYR A 208 -1.03 -11.88 -24.23
CA TYR A 208 0.07 -10.96 -23.87
C TYR A 208 0.39 -9.89 -24.95
N ALA A 209 -0.57 -9.53 -25.79
CA ALA A 209 -0.39 -8.60 -26.89
C ALA A 209 -1.42 -7.46 -26.82
N ASN A 210 -1.19 -6.49 -25.93
CA ASN A 210 -1.58 -5.08 -26.09
C ASN A 210 -0.89 -4.20 -25.05
#